data_AF-A0A3D9MNK0-F1
#
_entry.id   AF-A0A3D9MNK0-F1
#
_cell.length_a   1.000
_cell.length_b   1.000
_cell.length_c   1.000
_cell.angle_alpha   90.00
_cell.angle_beta   90.00
_cell.angle_gamma   90.00
#
_symmetry.space_group_name_H-M   'P 1'
#
loop_
_entity.id
_entity.type
_entity.pdbx_description
1 polymer ?
#
loop_
_entity_poly.entity_id
_entity_poly.type
_entity_poly.pdbx_seq_one_letter_code
_entity_poly.pdbx_strand_id
1 'polypeptide(L)'
;MTISGNVSDGDWSVAAMTHCTAGGFDCTIQLSHRTPEGIFKHRFTHSSIFPTEREAVLAGLREGMDWVQLKMSHTLSVQPRDCPAEPE
;
A
#
# COMPACT_ATOMS: atom_id res chain seq x y z
N MET A 1 -18.43 9.85 -1.16
CA MET A 1 -18.18 8.47 -0.70
C MET A 1 -16.73 8.17 -1.03
N THR A 2 -16.06 7.31 -0.28
CA THR A 2 -14.69 6.86 -0.60
C THR A 2 -14.76 5.37 -0.91
N ILE A 3 -14.36 4.98 -2.13
CA ILE A 3 -14.22 3.56 -2.46
C ILE A 3 -12.93 3.04 -1.80
N SER A 4 -13.04 1.89 -1.16
CA SER A 4 -11.88 1.13 -0.72
C SER A 4 -11.95 -0.30 -1.25
N GLY A 5 -10.79 -0.92 -1.38
CA GLY A 5 -10.63 -2.28 -1.85
C GLY A 5 -9.59 -3.02 -1.03
N ASN A 6 -9.71 -4.35 -0.97
CA ASN A 6 -8.74 -5.22 -0.29
C ASN A 6 -8.54 -6.48 -1.11
N VAL A 7 -7.28 -6.88 -1.30
CA VAL A 7 -6.87 -8.18 -1.84
C VAL A 7 -5.97 -8.83 -0.80
N SER A 8 -6.23 -10.10 -0.47
CA SER A 8 -5.42 -10.87 0.47
C SER A 8 -5.18 -12.27 -0.07
N ASP A 9 -3.99 -12.79 0.14
CA ASP A 9 -3.63 -14.17 -0.16
C ASP A 9 -2.60 -14.68 0.86
N GLY A 10 -2.88 -15.84 1.45
CA GLY A 10 -2.09 -16.45 2.52
C GLY A 10 -1.72 -15.45 3.62
N ASP A 11 -0.43 -15.15 3.71
CA ASP A 11 0.16 -14.32 4.76
C ASP A 11 0.21 -12.82 4.44
N TRP A 12 -0.24 -12.39 3.25
CA TRP A 12 -0.20 -10.99 2.86
C TRP A 12 -1.57 -10.40 2.51
N SER A 13 -1.67 -9.08 2.66
CA SER A 13 -2.81 -8.29 2.22
C SER A 13 -2.42 -6.92 1.70
N VAL A 14 -3.19 -6.42 0.75
CA VAL A 14 -3.10 -5.10 0.15
C VAL A 14 -4.46 -4.44 0.28
N ALA A 15 -4.51 -3.28 0.94
CA ALA A 15 -5.69 -2.44 1.02
C ALA A 15 -5.43 -1.14 0.25
N ALA A 16 -6.42 -0.70 -0.52
CA ALA A 16 -6.41 0.55 -1.26
C ALA A 16 -7.58 1.41 -0.77
N MET A 17 -7.31 2.67 -0.46
CA MET A 17 -8.31 3.65 -0.02
C MET A 17 -8.21 4.88 -0.90
N THR A 18 -9.32 5.29 -1.53
CA THR A 18 -9.33 6.50 -2.35
C THR A 18 -9.58 7.73 -1.50
N HIS A 19 -9.00 8.86 -1.92
CA HIS A 19 -9.32 10.16 -1.37
C HIS A 19 -9.60 11.17 -2.49
N CYS A 20 -10.60 12.04 -2.28
CA CYS A 20 -10.84 13.15 -3.19
C CYS A 20 -9.70 14.17 -3.05
N THR A 21 -9.16 14.62 -4.18
CA THR A 21 -8.11 15.63 -4.24
C THR A 21 -8.41 16.66 -5.32
N ALA A 22 -7.58 17.71 -5.41
CA ALA A 22 -7.68 18.69 -6.48
C ALA A 22 -7.41 18.00 -7.83
N GLY A 23 -8.42 17.91 -8.67
CA GLY A 23 -8.31 17.32 -10.01
C GLY A 23 -8.69 15.84 -10.12
N GLY A 24 -9.22 15.22 -9.05
CA GLY A 24 -9.74 13.84 -9.12
C GLY A 24 -9.60 13.09 -7.81
N PHE A 25 -9.09 11.86 -7.90
CA PHE A 25 -8.94 10.94 -6.78
C PHE A 25 -7.52 10.38 -6.71
N ASP A 26 -6.90 10.43 -5.54
CA ASP A 26 -5.67 9.70 -5.26
C ASP A 26 -5.99 8.38 -4.56
N CYS A 27 -4.95 7.59 -4.26
CA CYS A 27 -5.11 6.33 -3.54
C CYS A 27 -3.98 6.11 -2.53
N THR A 28 -4.35 5.89 -1.26
CA THR A 28 -3.44 5.36 -0.24
C THR A 28 -3.46 3.84 -0.29
N ILE A 29 -2.28 3.24 -0.39
CA ILE A 29 -2.06 1.80 -0.47
C ILE A 29 -1.40 1.36 0.83
N GLN A 30 -1.95 0.31 1.47
CA GLN A 30 -1.40 -0.30 2.67
C GLN A 30 -1.19 -1.79 2.45
N LEU A 31 0.03 -2.23 2.71
CA LEU A 31 0.45 -3.62 2.58
C LEU A 31 0.72 -4.18 3.96
N SER A 32 0.32 -5.43 4.17
CA SER A 32 0.69 -6.21 5.34
C SER A 32 1.22 -7.56 4.87
N HIS A 33 2.30 -8.03 5.48
CA HIS A 33 2.82 -9.38 5.26
C HIS A 33 3.22 -9.96 6.61
N ARG A 34 2.59 -11.05 7.02
CA ARG A 34 2.94 -11.82 8.21
C ARG A 34 4.14 -12.70 7.88
N THR A 35 5.23 -12.51 8.58
CA THR A 35 6.40 -13.38 8.52
C THR A 35 6.60 -14.01 9.90
N PRO A 36 7.40 -15.09 10.02
CA PRO A 36 7.74 -15.68 11.32
C PRO A 36 8.36 -14.67 12.30
N GLU A 37 9.01 -13.62 11.78
CA GLU A 37 9.67 -12.56 12.55
C GLU A 37 8.70 -11.44 12.99
N GLY A 38 7.49 -11.38 12.41
CA GLY A 38 6.48 -10.40 12.77
C GLY A 38 5.60 -9.94 11.62
N ILE A 39 4.78 -8.92 11.87
CA ILE A 39 3.91 -8.33 10.83
C ILE A 39 4.63 -7.14 10.21
N PHE A 40 5.10 -7.31 8.98
CA PHE A 40 5.55 -6.18 8.19
C PHE A 40 4.35 -5.38 7.69
N LYS A 41 4.38 -4.05 7.89
CA LYS A 41 3.39 -3.13 7.33
C LYS A 41 4.10 -2.04 6.55
N HIS A 42 3.58 -1.72 5.37
CA HIS A 42 4.07 -0.60 4.56
C HIS A 42 2.90 0.19 4.01
N ARG A 43 3.03 1.51 3.98
CA ARG A 43 1.99 2.41 3.47
C ARG A 43 2.63 3.45 2.57
N PHE A 44 2.03 3.68 1.43
CA PHE A 44 2.42 4.71 0.47
C PHE A 44 1.21 5.20 -0.31
N THR A 45 1.37 6.30 -1.04
CA THR A 45 0.33 6.89 -1.88
C THR A 45 0.69 6.69 -3.34
N HIS A 46 -0.28 6.27 -4.15
CA HIS A 46 -0.12 6.16 -5.60
C HIS A 46 0.26 7.53 -6.18
N SER A 47 1.25 7.57 -7.07
CA SER A 47 1.83 8.84 -7.58
C SER A 47 0.89 9.64 -8.50
N SER A 48 -0.08 8.97 -9.12
CA SER A 48 -1.04 9.57 -10.06
C SER A 48 -2.39 9.92 -9.43
N ILE A 49 -3.04 10.93 -10.00
CA ILE A 49 -4.44 11.29 -9.73
C ILE A 49 -5.33 10.72 -10.84
N PHE A 50 -6.46 10.14 -10.47
CA PHE A 50 -7.39 9.49 -11.39
C PHE A 50 -8.71 10.25 -11.51
N PRO A 51 -9.37 10.23 -12.69
CA PRO A 51 -10.67 10.84 -12.90
C PRO A 51 -11.78 10.25 -12.03
N THR A 52 -11.70 8.94 -11.72
CA THR A 52 -12.72 8.23 -10.95
C THR A 52 -12.16 7.45 -9.77
N GLU A 53 -12.99 7.28 -8.73
CA GLU A 53 -12.67 6.45 -7.57
C GLU A 53 -12.35 4.99 -7.96
N ARG A 54 -13.08 4.46 -8.94
CA ARG A 54 -12.90 3.09 -9.42
C ARG A 54 -11.51 2.89 -10.03
N GLU A 55 -11.05 3.84 -10.82
CA GLU A 55 -9.72 3.77 -11.42
C GLU A 55 -8.63 3.90 -10.35
N ALA A 56 -8.79 4.85 -9.41
CA ALA A 56 -7.86 5.04 -8.30
C ALA A 56 -7.71 3.77 -7.45
N VAL A 57 -8.82 3.11 -7.08
CA VAL A 57 -8.77 1.91 -6.25
C VAL A 57 -8.16 0.72 -7.01
N LEU A 58 -8.48 0.54 -8.30
CA LEU A 58 -7.95 -0.56 -9.10
C LEU A 58 -6.47 -0.39 -9.40
N ALA A 59 -6.02 0.85 -9.67
CA ALA A 59 -4.62 1.16 -9.83
C ALA A 59 -3.84 0.94 -8.53
N GLY A 60 -4.38 1.41 -7.38
CA GLY A 60 -3.75 1.20 -6.08
C GLY A 60 -3.64 -0.28 -5.68
N LEU A 61 -4.67 -1.08 -5.95
CA LEU A 61 -4.61 -2.53 -5.73
C LEU A 61 -3.56 -3.20 -6.62
N ARG A 62 -3.47 -2.82 -7.90
CA ARG A 62 -2.47 -3.37 -8.83
C ARG A 62 -1.05 -3.04 -8.37
N GLU A 63 -0.76 -1.77 -8.10
CA GLU A 63 0.56 -1.34 -7.62
C GLU A 63 0.94 -2.03 -6.31
N GLY A 64 -0.01 -2.17 -5.38
CA GLY A 64 0.22 -2.91 -4.15
C GLY A 64 0.54 -4.39 -4.37
N MET A 65 -0.14 -5.07 -5.30
CA MET A 65 0.17 -6.47 -5.65
C MET A 65 1.55 -6.60 -6.30
N ASP A 66 1.92 -5.70 -7.22
CA ASP A 66 3.24 -5.68 -7.86
C ASP A 66 4.34 -5.50 -6.79
N TRP A 67 4.11 -4.62 -5.83
CA TRP A 67 5.03 -4.40 -4.71
C TRP A 67 5.19 -5.65 -3.84
N VAL A 68 4.09 -6.35 -3.50
CA VAL A 68 4.17 -7.64 -2.78
C VAL A 68 5.01 -8.63 -3.58
N GLN A 69 4.75 -8.77 -4.88
CA GLN A 69 5.50 -9.69 -5.74
C GLN A 69 6.99 -9.37 -5.76
N LEU A 70 7.35 -8.08 -5.85
CA LEU A 70 8.74 -7.64 -5.80
C LEU A 70 9.40 -7.90 -4.43
N LYS A 71 8.67 -7.73 -3.32
CA LYS A 71 9.16 -8.09 -1.98
C LYS A 71 9.38 -9.60 -1.85
N MET A 72 8.44 -10.43 -2.31
CA MET A 72 8.55 -11.89 -2.25
C MET A 72 9.67 -12.43 -3.15
N SER A 73 9.98 -11.70 -4.23
CA SER A 73 11.12 -12.02 -5.11
C SER A 73 12.46 -11.55 -4.57
N HIS A 74 12.51 -10.99 -3.34
CA HIS A 74 13.68 -10.36 -2.74
C HIS A 74 14.30 -9.20 -3.54
N THR A 75 13.55 -8.63 -4.50
CA THR A 75 13.99 -7.46 -5.30
C THR A 75 13.97 -6.19 -4.47
N LEU A 76 13.04 -6.09 -3.51
CA LEU A 76 12.93 -4.97 -2.58
C LEU A 76 13.37 -5.39 -1.18
N SER A 77 14.42 -4.75 -0.67
CA SER A 77 14.80 -4.81 0.74
C SER A 77 14.35 -3.51 1.42
N VAL A 78 13.13 -3.51 1.94
CA VAL A 78 12.61 -2.41 2.75
C VAL A 78 12.74 -2.78 4.22
N GLN A 79 13.66 -2.11 4.91
CA GLN A 79 13.74 -2.16 6.35
C GLN A 79 12.60 -1.32 6.95
N PRO A 80 11.91 -1.80 8.00
CA PRO A 80 11.09 -0.93 8.82
C PRO A 80 11.95 0.26 9.25
N ARG A 81 11.49 1.49 9.03
CA ARG A 81 12.14 2.65 9.65
C ARG A 81 11.90 2.53 11.15
N ASP A 82 12.85 1.98 11.87
CA ASP A 82 13.03 2.28 13.28
C ASP A 82 13.51 3.74 13.33
N CYS A 83 12.59 4.69 13.47
CA CYS A 83 12.97 6.03 13.90
C CYS A 83 13.46 5.89 15.35
N PRO A 84 14.75 6.11 15.68
CA PRO A 84 15.13 6.22 17.07
C PRO A 84 14.40 7.44 17.64
N ALA A 85 13.60 7.22 18.68
CA ALA A 85 13.11 8.31 19.50
C ALA A 85 14.35 9.04 20.04
N GLU A 86 14.52 10.31 19.68
CA GLU A 86 15.59 11.15 20.21
C GLU A 86 15.45 11.21 21.74
N PRO A 87 16.51 10.95 22.52
CA PRO A 87 16.48 11.22 23.95
C PRO A 87 16.68 12.74 24.16
N GLU A 88 15.74 13.36 24.89
CA GLU A 88 15.93 14.67 25.54
C GLU A 88 17.06 14.64 26.58
#